data_AF-A0A7C2M8Y2-F1
#
_entry.id   AF-A0A7C2M8Y2-F1
#
_cell.length_a   1.000
_cell.length_b   1.000
_cell.length_c   1.000
_cell.angle_alpha   90.00
_cell.angle_beta   90.00
_cell.angle_gamma   90.00
#
_symmetry.space_group_name_H-M   'P 1'
#
loop_
_entity.id
_entity.type
_entity.pdbx_description
1 polymer ?
#
loop_
_entity_poly.entity_id
_entity_poly.type
_entity_poly.pdbx_seq_one_letter_code
_entity_poly.pdbx_strand_id
1 'polypeptide(L)'
;MRKLIFILTLIISLIACNKSDEAITGPCWDLSFRFSVFNSQNEDLLDPATTNHYEEEDIKLFYEVDGEMIEVFDANLDYPRHFRIYEYENEYRIRITLNYSNIPEKSITYIQWNEDDTDTIEALFEEIRESVLMKKVWFNELEIWDWTTDETQYYKLIK
;
A
#
# COMPACT_ATOMS: atom_id res chain seq x y z
N MET A 1 37.36 -12.44 -50.05
CA MET A 1 36.19 -12.89 -49.26
C MET A 1 36.41 -12.77 -47.74
N ARG A 2 37.54 -13.19 -47.16
CA ARG A 2 37.82 -13.01 -45.70
C ARG A 2 37.81 -11.55 -45.20
N LYS A 3 38.27 -10.58 -46.01
CA LYS A 3 38.24 -9.15 -45.63
C LYS A 3 36.84 -8.50 -45.72
N LEU A 4 35.90 -9.11 -46.45
CA LEU A 4 34.52 -8.63 -46.55
C LEU A 4 33.71 -8.99 -45.30
N ILE A 5 34.03 -10.15 -44.68
CA ILE A 5 33.39 -10.63 -43.45
C ILE A 5 33.68 -9.69 -42.27
N PHE A 6 34.91 -9.16 -42.19
CA PHE A 6 35.29 -8.20 -41.13
C PHE A 6 34.59 -6.84 -41.24
N ILE A 7 34.21 -6.42 -42.45
CA ILE A 7 33.48 -5.15 -42.66
C ILE A 7 32.00 -5.33 -42.27
N LEU A 8 31.44 -6.51 -42.48
CA LEU A 8 30.04 -6.81 -42.16
C LEU A 8 29.78 -6.87 -40.65
N THR A 9 30.72 -7.39 -39.84
CA THR A 9 30.59 -7.44 -38.38
C THR A 9 30.71 -6.08 -37.70
N LEU A 10 31.39 -5.10 -38.32
CA LEU A 10 31.57 -3.75 -37.76
C LEU A 10 30.31 -2.86 -37.94
N ILE A 11 29.46 -3.17 -38.93
CA ILE A 11 28.24 -2.41 -39.21
C ILE A 11 27.10 -2.81 -38.26
N ILE A 12 27.10 -4.06 -37.77
CA ILE A 12 26.05 -4.61 -36.90
C ILE A 12 26.19 -4.10 -35.46
N SER A 13 27.38 -3.66 -35.03
CA SER A 13 27.61 -3.14 -33.67
C SER A 13 27.17 -1.68 -33.46
N LEU A 14 26.74 -0.97 -34.51
CA LEU A 14 26.28 0.43 -34.41
C LEU A 14 24.75 0.58 -34.28
N ILE A 15 24.00 -0.54 -34.28
CA ILE A 15 22.57 -0.56 -33.95
C ILE A 15 22.38 -1.02 -32.49
N ALA A 16 23.25 -0.53 -31.60
CA ALA A 16 23.00 -0.62 -30.17
C ALA A 16 21.73 0.18 -29.88
N CYS A 17 20.71 -0.47 -29.30
CA CYS A 17 19.48 0.19 -28.88
C CYS A 17 19.81 1.44 -28.08
N ASN A 18 19.41 2.60 -28.60
CA ASN A 18 19.09 3.72 -27.73
C ASN A 18 17.95 3.22 -26.85
N LYS A 19 18.22 2.94 -25.58
CA LYS A 19 17.16 2.94 -24.58
C LYS A 19 16.66 4.37 -24.55
N SER A 20 15.62 4.67 -25.32
CA SER A 20 14.74 5.77 -24.93
C SER A 20 14.22 5.36 -23.56
N ASP A 21 14.48 6.19 -22.56
CA ASP A 21 13.78 6.11 -21.28
C ASP A 21 12.32 6.46 -21.57
N GLU A 22 11.58 5.51 -22.13
CA GLU A 22 10.14 5.56 -22.13
C GLU A 22 9.75 5.53 -20.66
N ALA A 23 9.22 6.66 -20.18
CA ALA A 23 8.61 6.72 -18.87
C ALA A 23 7.67 5.52 -18.75
N ILE A 24 7.79 4.76 -17.66
CA ILE A 24 6.90 3.65 -17.36
C ILE A 24 5.48 4.25 -17.32
N THR A 25 4.72 4.05 -18.39
CA THR A 25 3.36 4.59 -18.58
C THR A 25 2.32 3.51 -18.29
N GLY A 26 2.66 2.57 -17.40
CA GLY A 26 1.71 1.58 -16.91
C GLY A 26 0.74 2.20 -15.90
N PRO A 27 -0.46 1.63 -15.74
CA PRO A 27 -1.42 2.11 -14.76
C PRO A 27 -0.87 1.96 -13.33
N CYS A 28 -1.05 3.00 -12.50
CA CYS A 28 -0.69 2.98 -11.09
C CYS A 28 -1.90 2.58 -10.24
N TRP A 29 -1.73 1.54 -9.43
CA TRP A 29 -2.71 1.04 -8.47
C TRP A 29 -2.04 0.94 -7.10
N ASP A 30 -1.74 2.09 -6.47
CA ASP A 30 -1.28 2.09 -5.08
C ASP A 30 -2.43 2.43 -4.15
N LEU A 31 -3.11 1.37 -3.74
CA LEU A 31 -4.29 1.40 -2.88
C LEU A 31 -3.94 1.15 -1.42
N SER A 32 -2.64 1.01 -1.11
CA SER A 32 -2.22 0.60 0.21
C SER A 32 -1.68 1.75 1.03
N PHE A 33 -2.00 1.74 2.32
CA PHE A 33 -1.43 2.64 3.31
C PHE A 33 -0.63 1.84 4.35
N ARG A 34 0.42 2.44 4.91
CA ARG A 34 1.32 1.78 5.87
C ARG A 34 1.17 2.42 7.25
N PHE A 35 1.11 1.59 8.28
CA PHE A 35 1.14 2.05 9.66
C PHE A 35 2.28 1.36 10.40
N SER A 36 2.93 2.09 11.30
CA SER A 36 3.54 1.48 12.48
C SER A 36 2.64 1.76 13.68
N VAL A 37 2.64 0.88 14.67
CA VAL A 37 1.73 0.96 15.81
C VAL A 37 2.54 0.83 17.08
N PHE A 38 2.55 1.89 17.88
CA PHE A 38 3.31 1.94 19.11
C PHE A 38 2.40 2.27 20.28
N ASN A 39 2.77 1.84 21.48
CA ASN A 39 2.11 2.33 22.68
C ASN A 39 2.69 3.68 23.17
N SER A 40 2.08 4.25 24.22
CA SER A 40 2.57 5.47 24.86
C SER A 40 4.00 5.38 25.46
N GLN A 41 4.55 4.17 25.64
CA GLN A 41 5.92 3.90 26.08
C GLN A 41 6.90 3.76 24.90
N ASN A 42 6.43 3.92 23.65
CA ASN A 42 7.17 3.72 22.41
C ASN A 42 7.66 2.27 22.24
N GLU A 43 6.87 1.30 22.69
CA GLU A 43 7.03 -0.13 22.37
C GLU A 43 6.21 -0.46 21.12
N ASP A 44 6.79 -1.23 20.21
CA ASP A 44 6.19 -1.59 18.92
C ASP A 44 5.15 -2.71 19.11
N LEU A 45 3.87 -2.39 18.90
CA LEU A 45 2.75 -3.30 19.10
C LEU A 45 2.55 -4.26 17.92
N LEU A 46 3.33 -4.15 16.85
CA LEU A 46 3.36 -5.14 15.76
C LEU A 46 4.56 -6.09 15.86
N ASP A 47 5.49 -5.85 16.80
CA ASP A 47 6.61 -6.75 17.07
C ASP A 47 6.16 -7.93 17.94
N PRO A 48 6.27 -9.19 17.47
CA PRO A 48 5.94 -10.37 18.27
C PRO A 48 6.75 -10.51 19.57
N ALA A 49 7.88 -9.81 19.71
CA ALA A 49 8.67 -9.77 20.93
C ALA A 49 8.11 -8.81 21.99
N THR A 50 7.21 -7.88 21.62
CA THR A 50 6.58 -6.93 22.54
C THR A 50 5.49 -7.61 23.35
N THR A 51 5.44 -7.30 24.65
CA THR A 51 4.37 -7.80 25.52
C THR A 51 3.05 -7.11 25.16
N ASN A 52 1.97 -7.89 24.99
CA ASN A 52 0.66 -7.40 24.52
C ASN A 52 0.71 -6.79 23.11
N HIS A 53 1.57 -7.30 22.22
CA HIS A 53 1.48 -6.98 20.79
C HIS A 53 0.14 -7.45 20.21
N TYR A 54 -0.25 -6.89 19.07
CA TYR A 54 -1.41 -7.37 18.31
C TYR A 54 -1.04 -8.64 17.57
N GLU A 55 -1.79 -9.71 17.83
CA GLU A 55 -1.64 -10.97 17.12
C GLU A 55 -2.18 -10.84 15.69
N GLU A 56 -1.41 -11.26 14.68
CA GLU A 56 -1.79 -11.11 13.28
C GLU A 56 -3.12 -11.84 12.95
N GLU A 57 -3.45 -12.90 13.70
CA GLU A 57 -4.69 -13.65 13.52
C GLU A 57 -5.95 -12.95 14.04
N ASP A 58 -5.79 -12.00 14.96
CA ASP A 58 -6.89 -11.22 15.53
C ASP A 58 -7.22 -9.98 14.67
N ILE A 59 -6.25 -9.53 13.86
CA ILE A 59 -6.42 -8.36 12.99
C ILE A 59 -7.33 -8.70 11.81
N LYS A 60 -8.40 -7.92 11.64
CA LYS A 60 -9.34 -8.03 10.54
C LYS A 60 -9.57 -6.69 9.85
N LEU A 61 -9.81 -6.75 8.55
CA LEU A 61 -10.23 -5.60 7.77
C LEU A 61 -11.67 -5.75 7.33
N PHE A 62 -12.41 -4.65 7.39
CA PHE A 62 -13.77 -4.56 6.86
C PHE A 62 -13.86 -3.39 5.90
N TYR A 63 -14.54 -3.56 4.79
CA TYR A 63 -14.89 -2.46 3.88
C TYR A 63 -16.33 -2.06 4.10
N GLU A 64 -16.60 -0.75 4.14
CA GLU A 64 -17.97 -0.28 4.01
C GLU A 64 -18.41 -0.37 2.56
N VAL A 65 -19.48 -1.13 2.31
CA VAL A 65 -20.11 -1.26 0.99
C VAL A 65 -21.61 -1.05 1.18
N ASP A 66 -22.16 -0.03 0.53
CA ASP A 66 -23.58 0.35 0.65
C ASP A 66 -24.07 0.54 2.09
N GLY A 67 -23.19 1.00 2.99
CA GLY A 67 -23.48 1.23 4.42
C GLY A 67 -23.39 -0.03 5.30
N GLU A 68 -22.96 -1.17 4.75
CA GLU A 68 -22.70 -2.40 5.49
C GLU A 68 -21.21 -2.65 5.66
N MET A 69 -20.80 -3.14 6.84
CA MET A 69 -19.42 -3.57 7.11
C MET A 69 -19.22 -5.01 6.62
N ILE A 70 -18.39 -5.20 5.60
CA ILE A 70 -18.09 -6.51 5.00
C ILE A 70 -16.64 -6.90 5.29
N GLU A 71 -16.43 -8.04 5.96
CA GLU A 71 -15.08 -8.57 6.20
C GLU A 71 -14.40 -8.88 4.87
N VAL A 72 -13.15 -8.45 4.75
CA VAL A 72 -12.38 -8.55 3.53
C VAL A 72 -11.59 -9.85 3.53
N PHE A 73 -11.91 -10.74 2.60
CA PHE A 73 -11.19 -11.99 2.42
C PHE A 73 -11.22 -12.46 0.95
N ASP A 74 -10.05 -12.62 0.33
CA ASP A 74 -9.90 -13.26 -0.98
C ASP A 74 -8.77 -14.29 -0.95
N ALA A 75 -9.16 -15.57 -0.93
CA ALA A 75 -8.22 -16.70 -0.90
C ALA A 75 -7.28 -16.79 -2.11
N ASN A 76 -7.53 -16.04 -3.19
CA ASN A 76 -6.68 -16.03 -4.38
C ASN A 76 -5.55 -15.00 -4.32
N LEU A 77 -5.52 -14.14 -3.30
CA LEU A 77 -4.45 -13.15 -3.11
C LEU A 77 -3.29 -13.74 -2.29
N ASP A 78 -2.08 -13.20 -2.51
CA ASP A 78 -0.91 -13.50 -1.69
C ASP A 78 -1.15 -13.19 -0.20
N TYR A 79 -1.97 -12.17 0.06
CA TYR A 79 -2.41 -11.76 1.39
C TYR A 79 -3.94 -11.76 1.46
N PRO A 80 -4.57 -12.91 1.78
CA PRO A 80 -6.02 -13.06 1.69
C PRO A 80 -6.84 -12.09 2.52
N ARG A 81 -6.30 -11.64 3.67
CA ARG A 81 -6.93 -10.64 4.55
C ARG A 81 -6.63 -9.19 4.15
N HIS A 82 -6.06 -8.96 2.98
CA HIS A 82 -5.74 -7.63 2.42
C HIS A 82 -4.74 -6.78 3.21
N PHE A 83 -4.06 -7.35 4.20
CA PHE A 83 -2.92 -6.74 4.88
C PHE A 83 -1.75 -7.70 4.99
N ARG A 84 -0.58 -7.14 5.29
CA ARG A 84 0.58 -7.90 5.77
C ARG A 84 1.33 -7.11 6.82
N ILE A 85 1.89 -7.81 7.80
CA ILE A 85 2.88 -7.26 8.74
C ILE A 85 4.28 -7.62 8.24
N TYR A 86 5.23 -6.70 8.33
CA TYR A 86 6.61 -6.92 7.92
C TYR A 86 7.58 -6.02 8.68
N GLU A 87 8.79 -6.52 8.89
CA GLU A 87 9.90 -5.75 9.45
C GLU A 87 10.37 -4.69 8.44
N TYR A 88 10.58 -3.47 8.91
CA TYR A 88 11.09 -2.35 8.13
C TYR A 88 12.08 -1.55 8.97
N GLU A 89 13.36 -1.59 8.59
CA GLU A 89 14.46 -0.97 9.32
C GLU A 89 14.58 -1.46 10.78
N ASN A 90 14.00 -0.75 11.75
CA ASN A 90 14.06 -1.09 13.18
C ASN A 90 12.66 -1.14 13.83
N GLU A 91 11.61 -1.29 13.03
CA GLU A 91 10.21 -1.38 13.47
C GLU A 91 9.43 -2.35 12.58
N TYR A 92 8.29 -2.82 13.08
CA TYR A 92 7.30 -3.54 12.30
C TYR A 92 6.29 -2.55 11.72
N ARG A 93 5.84 -2.85 10.51
CA ARG A 93 4.80 -2.10 9.81
C ARG A 93 3.72 -3.04 9.30
N ILE A 94 2.48 -2.55 9.34
CA ILE A 94 1.36 -3.16 8.65
C ILE A 94 1.09 -2.37 7.36
N ARG A 95 1.05 -3.07 6.23
CA ARG A 95 0.56 -2.51 4.95
C ARG A 95 -0.84 -3.02 4.72
N ILE A 96 -1.80 -2.11 4.62
CA ILE A 96 -3.22 -2.38 4.47
C ILE A 96 -3.66 -1.92 3.09
N THR A 97 -4.37 -2.76 2.33
CA THR A 97 -5.11 -2.32 1.14
C THR A 97 -6.41 -1.66 1.60
N LEU A 98 -6.62 -0.42 1.18
CA LEU A 98 -7.82 0.33 1.54
C LEU A 98 -8.96 0.04 0.55
N ASN A 99 -10.19 0.16 1.05
CA ASN A 99 -11.38 0.21 0.22
C ASN A 99 -11.25 1.36 -0.79
N TYR A 100 -11.63 1.14 -2.05
CA TYR A 100 -11.66 2.15 -3.11
C TYR A 100 -12.96 2.08 -3.92
N SER A 101 -13.99 1.38 -3.43
CA SER A 101 -15.25 1.14 -4.16
C SER A 101 -16.06 2.41 -4.43
N ASN A 102 -15.87 3.45 -3.63
CA ASN A 102 -16.73 4.64 -3.63
C ASN A 102 -16.15 5.81 -4.43
N ILE A 103 -15.17 5.59 -5.32
CA ILE A 103 -14.59 6.67 -6.15
C ILE A 103 -15.70 7.45 -6.88
N PRO A 104 -15.70 8.80 -6.86
CA PRO A 104 -14.70 9.71 -6.29
C PRO A 104 -15.00 10.19 -4.86
N GLU A 105 -15.96 9.60 -4.17
CA GLU A 105 -16.27 9.89 -2.78
C GLU A 105 -15.28 9.20 -1.82
N LYS A 106 -15.36 9.54 -0.53
CA LYS A 106 -14.57 8.83 0.48
C LYS A 106 -15.05 7.39 0.59
N SER A 107 -14.10 6.46 0.59
CA SER A 107 -14.33 5.07 0.96
C SER A 107 -13.88 4.83 2.40
N ILE A 108 -14.54 3.86 3.06
CA ILE A 108 -14.25 3.54 4.46
C ILE A 108 -13.70 2.11 4.56
N THR A 109 -12.61 1.99 5.30
CA THR A 109 -12.00 0.74 5.75
C THR A 109 -11.96 0.74 7.26
N TYR A 110 -12.46 -0.30 7.91
CA TYR A 110 -12.28 -0.51 9.33
C TYR A 110 -11.12 -1.48 9.54
N ILE A 111 -10.23 -1.14 10.46
CA ILE A 111 -9.23 -2.08 10.99
C ILE A 111 -9.63 -2.45 12.41
N GLN A 112 -10.02 -3.71 12.59
CA GLN A 112 -10.21 -4.31 13.89
C GLN A 112 -8.87 -4.91 14.31
N TRP A 113 -8.28 -4.41 15.39
CA TRP A 113 -7.02 -4.93 15.92
C TRP A 113 -7.22 -6.16 16.81
N ASN A 114 -8.34 -6.19 17.54
CA ASN A 114 -8.84 -7.31 18.35
C ASN A 114 -10.36 -7.13 18.60
N GLU A 115 -10.97 -7.98 19.44
CA GLU A 115 -12.42 -7.95 19.70
C GLU A 115 -12.96 -6.60 20.19
N ASP A 116 -12.16 -5.82 20.91
CA ASP A 116 -12.58 -4.58 21.58
C ASP A 116 -12.00 -3.30 20.96
N ASP A 117 -11.06 -3.41 20.02
CA ASP A 117 -10.36 -2.27 19.41
C ASP A 117 -10.54 -2.25 17.89
N THR A 118 -11.22 -1.21 17.40
CA THR A 118 -11.46 -0.98 15.97
C THR A 118 -11.33 0.49 15.64
N ASP A 119 -10.53 0.80 14.61
CA ASP A 119 -10.39 2.14 14.06
C ASP A 119 -11.01 2.26 12.67
N THR A 120 -11.30 3.50 12.30
CA THR A 120 -11.82 3.86 10.98
C THR A 120 -10.75 4.55 10.16
N ILE A 121 -10.56 4.07 8.93
CA ILE A 121 -9.70 4.67 7.92
C ILE A 121 -10.58 5.12 6.76
N GLU A 122 -10.68 6.42 6.55
CA GLU A 122 -11.31 6.96 5.34
C GLU A 122 -10.23 7.29 4.32
N ALA A 123 -10.50 7.07 3.04
CA ALA A 123 -9.59 7.48 1.98
C ALA A 123 -10.33 8.09 0.80
N LEU A 124 -9.69 9.08 0.19
CA LEU A 124 -10.16 9.70 -1.04
C LEU A 124 -9.26 9.24 -2.18
N PHE A 125 -9.89 8.71 -3.23
CA PHE A 125 -9.23 8.24 -4.44
C PHE A 125 -9.72 9.02 -5.66
N GLU A 126 -8.86 9.11 -6.67
CA GLU A 126 -9.18 9.68 -7.98
C GLU A 126 -8.82 8.69 -9.08
N GLU A 127 -9.76 8.45 -9.99
CA GLU A 127 -9.49 7.75 -11.24
C GLU A 127 -8.87 8.70 -12.28
N ILE A 128 -7.66 8.37 -12.74
CA ILE A 128 -6.99 9.09 -13.81
C ILE A 128 -6.59 8.11 -14.91
N ARG A 129 -7.30 8.18 -16.05
CA ARG A 129 -7.15 7.25 -17.19
C ARG A 129 -7.39 5.81 -16.77
N GLU A 130 -6.32 5.02 -16.63
CA GLU A 130 -6.35 3.60 -16.25
C GLU A 130 -5.78 3.38 -14.83
N SER A 131 -5.55 4.46 -14.08
CA SER A 131 -4.94 4.43 -12.75
C SER A 131 -5.93 4.87 -11.68
N VAL A 132 -5.78 4.33 -10.47
CA VAL A 132 -6.46 4.80 -9.27
C VAL A 132 -5.41 5.38 -8.34
N LEU A 133 -5.53 6.67 -8.03
CA LEU A 133 -4.58 7.40 -7.20
C LEU A 133 -5.21 7.76 -5.87
N MET A 134 -4.57 7.33 -4.78
CA MET A 134 -4.91 7.80 -3.43
C MET A 134 -4.50 9.27 -3.29
N LYS A 135 -5.41 10.09 -2.73
CA LYS A 135 -5.23 11.54 -2.58
C LYS A 135 -5.12 11.97 -1.14
N LYS A 136 -5.98 11.45 -0.28
CA LYS A 136 -6.00 11.82 1.14
C LYS A 136 -6.41 10.60 1.96
N VAL A 137 -5.91 10.54 3.19
CA VAL A 137 -6.28 9.50 4.17
C VAL A 137 -6.58 10.17 5.51
N TRP A 138 -7.66 9.72 6.14
CA TRP A 138 -8.04 10.08 7.49
C TRP A 138 -8.07 8.85 8.37
N PHE A 139 -7.61 8.98 9.60
CA PHE A 139 -7.65 7.95 10.63
C PHE A 139 -8.43 8.49 11.82
N ASN A 140 -9.57 7.85 12.15
CA ASN A 140 -10.50 8.33 13.17
C ASN A 140 -10.79 9.84 13.04
N GLU A 141 -11.24 10.25 11.84
CA GLU A 141 -11.56 11.65 11.46
C GLU A 141 -10.36 12.61 11.35
N LEU A 142 -9.15 12.22 11.79
CA LEU A 142 -7.94 13.02 11.66
C LEU A 142 -7.30 12.84 10.29
N GLU A 143 -7.06 13.92 9.54
CA GLU A 143 -6.28 13.84 8.29
C GLU A 143 -4.83 13.48 8.62
N ILE A 144 -4.38 12.30 8.17
CA ILE A 144 -3.04 11.78 8.46
C ILE A 144 -2.11 11.83 7.25
N TRP A 145 -2.67 12.02 6.05
CA TRP A 145 -1.89 12.08 4.82
C TRP A 145 -2.62 12.83 3.69
N ASP A 146 -1.87 13.61 2.94
CA ASP A 146 -2.29 14.30 1.72
C ASP A 146 -1.18 14.24 0.67
N TRP A 147 -1.49 13.68 -0.50
CA TRP A 147 -0.58 13.47 -1.63
C TRP A 147 0.12 14.74 -2.14
N THR A 148 -0.44 15.92 -1.87
CA THR A 148 0.15 17.22 -2.25
C THR A 148 1.22 17.70 -1.28
N THR A 149 1.26 17.14 -0.06
CA THR A 149 2.14 17.58 1.02
C THR A 149 3.11 16.51 1.52
N ASP A 150 2.78 15.23 1.30
CA ASP A 150 3.59 14.11 1.76
C ASP A 150 3.67 13.02 0.68
N GLU A 151 4.89 12.69 0.27
CA GLU A 151 5.17 11.62 -0.70
C GLU A 151 5.12 10.23 -0.05
N THR A 152 5.10 10.14 1.29
CA THR A 152 5.17 8.89 2.03
C THR A 152 3.79 8.50 2.53
N GLN A 153 3.16 7.49 1.93
CA GLN A 153 1.89 6.96 2.45
C GLN A 153 2.17 6.08 3.68
N TYR A 154 2.41 6.74 4.81
CA TYR A 154 2.78 6.14 6.09
C TYR A 154 2.30 7.00 7.24
N TYR A 155 1.88 6.36 8.33
CA TYR A 155 1.57 7.04 9.59
C TYR A 155 2.02 6.23 10.79
N LYS A 156 2.57 6.89 11.81
CA LYS A 156 2.88 6.28 13.10
C LYS A 156 1.70 6.45 14.06
N LEU A 157 1.03 5.35 14.37
CA LEU A 157 -0.09 5.30 15.29
C LEU A 157 0.40 5.13 16.73
N ILE A 158 -0.17 5.90 17.67
CA ILE A 158 0.02 5.73 19.11
C ILE A 158 -1.27 5.20 19.72
N LYS A 159 -1.21 4.03 20.36
CA LYS A 159 -2.30 3.35 21.06
C LYS A 159 -2.09 3.39 22.58
#